data_AF-A0AAW3IRN6-F1
#
_entry.id   AF-A0AAW3IRN6-F1
#
_cell.length_a   1.000
_cell.length_b   1.000
_cell.length_c   1.000
_cell.angle_alpha   90.00
_cell.angle_beta   90.00
_cell.angle_gamma   90.00
#
_symmetry.space_group_name_H-M   'P 1'
#
loop_
_entity.id
_entity.type
_entity.pdbx_description
1 polymer ?
#
loop_
_entity_poly.entity_id
_entity_poly.type
_entity_poly.pdbx_seq_one_letter_code
_entity_poly.pdbx_strand_id
1 'polypeptide(L)' 'MTTEECLYRKYGGSPLLSFYQVAEILHRSPQGLRMTLRSNCDLAHKLKPNQVKIGRRVYFKVSDIANLIDQSSYQYQEA' A
#
# COMPACT_ATOMS: atom_id res chain seq x y z
N MET A 1 13.98 -0.85 -13.57
CA MET A 1 13.04 -1.71 -12.81
C MET A 1 12.20 -0.79 -11.97
N THR A 2 10.89 -0.75 -12.19
CA THR A 2 9.99 0.14 -11.43
C THR A 2 9.59 -0.50 -10.10
N THR A 3 9.17 0.31 -9.12
CA THR A 3 8.62 -0.19 -7.85
C THR A 3 7.41 -1.08 -8.09
N GLU A 4 6.56 -0.71 -9.05
CA GLU A 4 5.42 -1.51 -9.49
C GLU A 4 5.83 -2.90 -9.99
N GLU A 5 6.80 -2.98 -10.91
CA GLU A 5 7.30 -4.27 -11.43
C GLU A 5 7.87 -5.15 -10.31
N CYS A 6 8.56 -4.54 -9.34
CA CYS A 6 9.12 -5.25 -8.18
C CYS A 6 8.01 -5.87 -7.33
N LEU A 7 6.99 -5.09 -6.97
CA LEU A 7 5.84 -5.56 -6.20
C LEU A 7 5.03 -6.62 -6.96
N TYR A 8 4.80 -6.39 -8.26
CA TYR A 8 4.07 -7.32 -9.11
C TYR A 8 4.76 -8.68 -9.17
N ARG A 9 6.09 -8.72 -9.38
CA ARG A 9 6.86 -9.97 -9.40
C ARG A 9 6.92 -10.63 -8.03
N LYS A 10 7.09 -9.85 -6.95
CA LYS A 10 7.18 -10.37 -5.58
C LYS A 10 5.91 -11.11 -5.15
N TYR A 11 4.74 -10.61 -5.53
CA TYR A 11 3.45 -11.14 -5.11
C TYR A 11 2.75 -12.01 -6.18
N GLY A 12 3.54 -12.65 -7.05
CA GLY A 12 3.06 -13.69 -7.95
C GLY A 12 2.30 -13.19 -9.20
N GLY A 13 2.58 -11.95 -9.64
CA GLY A 13 1.95 -11.37 -10.82
C GLY A 13 0.48 -11.00 -10.63
N SER A 14 0.03 -10.84 -9.39
CA SER A 14 -1.32 -10.34 -9.11
C SER A 14 -1.34 -8.81 -9.21
N PRO A 15 -2.29 -8.19 -9.93
CA PRO A 15 -2.48 -6.74 -9.91
C PRO A 15 -3.08 -6.23 -8.59
N LEU A 16 -3.53 -7.15 -7.73
CA LEU A 16 -4.14 -6.85 -6.44
C LEU A 16 -3.31 -7.41 -5.29
N LEU A 17 -3.06 -6.56 -4.30
CA LEU A 17 -2.43 -6.87 -3.04
C LEU A 17 -3.50 -7.02 -1.96
N SER A 18 -3.37 -8.06 -1.15
CA SER A 18 -4.17 -8.24 0.05
C SER A 18 -3.74 -7.26 1.15
N PHE A 19 -4.63 -7.03 2.10
CA PHE A 19 -4.33 -6.25 3.30
C PHE A 19 -3.07 -6.69 4.05
N TYR A 20 -2.80 -8.00 4.12
CA TYR A 20 -1.62 -8.55 4.80
C TYR A 20 -0.33 -8.24 4.03
N GLN A 21 -0.37 -8.34 2.70
CA GLN A 21 0.78 -8.00 1.85
C GLN A 21 1.10 -6.52 1.93
N VAL A 22 0.10 -5.64 1.95
CA VAL A 22 0.33 -4.20 2.14
C VAL A 22 0.92 -3.90 3.52
N ALA A 23 0.48 -4.60 4.57
CA ALA A 23 1.08 -4.46 5.89
C ALA A 23 2.57 -4.87 5.88
N GLU A 24 2.91 -5.97 5.20
CA GLU A 24 4.29 -6.42 5.02
C GLU A 24 5.14 -5.38 4.25
N ILE A 25 4.64 -4.85 3.12
CA ILE A 25 5.31 -3.84 2.31
C ILE A 25 5.63 -2.59 3.13
N LEU A 26 4.68 -2.14 3.95
CA LEU A 26 4.83 -0.96 4.80
C LEU A 26 5.57 -1.25 6.13
N HIS A 27 6.10 -2.47 6.31
CA HIS A 27 6.76 -2.92 7.54
C HIS A 27 5.91 -2.69 8.80
N ARG A 28 4.60 -2.94 8.71
CA ARG A 28 3.64 -2.84 9.82
C ARG A 28 3.00 -4.20 10.10
N SER A 29 2.60 -4.40 11.35
CA SER A 29 1.72 -5.52 11.67
C SER A 29 0.33 -5.29 11.04
N PRO A 30 -0.43 -6.34 10.67
CA PRO A 30 -1.78 -6.18 10.16
C PRO A 30 -2.71 -5.42 11.10
N GLN A 31 -2.54 -5.62 12.42
CA GLN A 31 -3.26 -4.86 13.42
C GLN A 31 -2.84 -3.38 13.44
N GLY A 32 -1.54 -3.10 13.34
CA GLY A 32 -1.01 -1.74 13.26
C GLY A 32 -1.55 -1.01 12.04
N LEU A 33 -1.55 -1.65 10.87
CA LEU A 33 -2.13 -1.07 9.65
C LEU A 33 -3.62 -0.78 9.80
N ARG A 34 -4.37 -1.65 10.50
CA ARG A 34 -5.79 -1.44 10.78
C ARG A 34 -6.01 -0.21 11.68
N MET A 35 -5.14 -0.01 12.67
CA MET A 35 -5.20 1.17 13.54
C MET A 35 -4.85 2.45 12.76
N THR A 36 -3.82 2.40 11.90
CA THR A 36 -3.47 3.51 11.00
C THR A 36 -4.66 3.89 10.11
N LEU A 37 -5.32 2.93 9.48
CA LEU A 37 -6.50 3.22 8.65
C LEU A 37 -7.69 3.79 9.46
N ARG A 38 -7.74 3.59 10.77
CA ARG A 38 -8.76 4.18 11.64
C ARG A 38 -8.37 5.55 12.19
N SER A 39 -7.08 5.85 12.27
CA SER A 39 -6.60 7.13 12.78
C SER A 39 -6.68 8.24 11.73
N ASN A 40 -6.47 9.46 12.18
CA ASN A 40 -6.41 10.67 11.35
C ASN A 40 -4.94 11.04 11.08
N CYS A 41 -4.24 10.22 10.30
CA CYS A 41 -2.85 10.48 9.90
C CYS A 41 -2.71 10.54 8.38
N ASP A 42 -1.63 11.14 7.89
CA ASP A 42 -1.39 11.34 6.46
C ASP A 42 -1.35 10.03 5.68
N LEU A 43 -0.74 8.98 6.28
CA LEU A 43 -0.72 7.66 5.67
C LEU A 43 -2.13 7.09 5.52
N ALA A 44 -3.02 7.32 6.48
CA ALA A 44 -4.42 6.89 6.39
C ALA A 44 -5.15 7.61 5.26
N HIS A 45 -4.95 8.92 5.12
CA HIS A 45 -5.55 9.73 4.05
C HIS A 45 -5.07 9.33 2.67
N LYS A 46 -3.79 8.98 2.52
CA LYS A 46 -3.22 8.49 1.26
C LYS A 46 -3.66 7.06 0.93
N LEU A 47 -3.80 6.18 1.93
CA LEU A 47 -4.05 4.76 1.72
C LEU A 47 -5.55 4.39 1.62
N LYS A 48 -6.42 5.13 2.33
CA LYS A 48 -7.88 4.92 2.30
C LYS A 48 -8.50 4.93 0.89
N PRO A 49 -8.21 5.90 0.00
CA PRO A 49 -8.83 5.96 -1.33
C PRO A 49 -8.37 4.81 -2.25
N ASN A 50 -7.21 4.21 -1.96
CA ASN A 50 -6.65 3.12 -2.77
C ASN A 50 -7.25 1.72 -2.42
N GLN A 51 -8.22 1.67 -1.51
CA GLN A 51 -8.89 0.43 -1.11
C GLN A 51 -9.90 -0.04 -2.17
N VAL A 52 -9.72 -1.26 -2.64
CA VAL A 52 -10.67 -1.96 -3.52
C VAL A 52 -11.38 -3.03 -2.70
N LYS A 53 -12.68 -2.85 -2.48
CA LYS A 53 -13.49 -3.81 -1.72
C LYS A 53 -14.10 -4.85 -2.67
N ILE A 54 -13.77 -6.13 -2.43
CA ILE A 54 -14.35 -7.26 -3.17
C ILE A 54 -15.03 -8.16 -2.14
N GLY A 55 -16.36 -8.10 -2.08
CA GLY A 55 -17.15 -8.75 -1.03
C GLY A 55 -16.76 -8.26 0.37
N ARG A 56 -16.34 -9.19 1.24
CA ARG A 56 -15.89 -8.89 2.62
C ARG A 56 -14.39 -8.56 2.71
N ARG A 57 -13.64 -8.65 1.60
CA ARG A 57 -12.19 -8.47 1.58
C ARG A 57 -11.83 -7.09 1.04
N VAL A 58 -10.74 -6.54 1.56
CA VAL A 58 -10.12 -5.30 1.09
C VAL A 58 -8.81 -5.64 0.41
N TYR A 59 -8.65 -5.12 -0.79
CA TYR A 59 -7.47 -5.23 -1.64
C TYR A 59 -6.95 -3.84 -1.99
N PHE A 60 -5.77 -3.79 -2.57
CA PHE A 60 -5.10 -2.58 -3.04
C PHE A 60 -4.48 -2.87 -4.40
N LYS A 61 -4.54 -1.94 -5.35
CA LYS A 61 -3.85 -2.14 -6.64
C LYS A 61 -2.34 -2.00 -6.43
N VAL A 62 -1.56 -2.83 -7.13
CA VAL A 62 -0.10 -2.75 -7.09
C VAL A 62 0.38 -1.37 -7.56
N SER A 63 -0.20 -0.85 -8.65
CA SER A 63 0.10 0.49 -9.19
C SER A 63 -0.08 1.59 -8.15
N ASP A 64 -1.18 1.55 -7.40
CA ASP A 64 -1.54 2.60 -6.44
C ASP A 64 -0.60 2.57 -5.23
N ILE A 65 -0.20 1.38 -4.77
CA ILE A 65 0.78 1.22 -3.69
C ILE A 65 2.18 1.62 -4.14
N ALA A 66 2.58 1.24 -5.35
CA ALA A 66 3.87 1.65 -5.93
C ALA A 66 3.97 3.17 -6.02
N ASN A 67 2.95 3.83 -6.58
CA ASN A 67 2.89 5.28 -6.67
C ASN A 67 2.97 5.95 -5.30
N LEU A 68 2.32 5.39 -4.26
CA LEU A 68 2.39 5.92 -2.91
C LEU A 68 3.81 5.85 -2.32
N ILE A 69 4.52 4.75 -2.57
CA ILE A 69 5.91 4.56 -2.14
C ILE A 69 6.82 5.53 -2.88
N ASP A 70 6.67 5.64 -4.20
CA ASP A 70 7.49 6.51 -5.05
C ASP A 70 7.30 7.97 -4.63
N GLN A 71 6.06 8.44 -4.48
CA GLN A 71 5.75 9.79 -3.99
C GLN A 71 6.36 10.09 -2.61
N SER A 72 6.33 9.12 -1.69
CA SER A 72 6.95 9.30 -0.37
C SER A 72 8.47 9.40 -0.44
N SER A 73 9.10 8.69 -1.38
CA SER A 73 10.55 8.67 -1.55
C SER A 73 11.07 10.00 -2.08
N TYR A 74 10.35 10.63 -3.03
CA TYR A 74 10.71 11.95 -3.55
C TYR A 74 10.62 13.05 -2.48
N GLN A 75 9.64 12.98 -1.57
CA GLN A 75 9.51 13.96 -0.48
C GLN A 75 10.71 14.01 0.48
N TYR A 76 11.50 12.92 0.57
CA TYR A 76 12.73 12.89 1.39
C TYR A 76 14.00 13.24 0.61
N GLN A 77 13.95 13.34 -0.72
CA GLN A 77 15.10 13.75 -1.53
C GLN A 77 15.19 15.27 -1.71
N GLU A 78 14.08 15.97 -1.52
CA GLU A 78 13.99 17.44 -1.65
C GLU A 78 14.12 18.19 -0.29
N ALA A 79 14.28 17.46 0.81
CA ALA A 79 14.42 17.97 2.17
C ALA A 79 15.83 17.73 2.73
#